data_AF-A0A6P9AWL7-F1
#
_entry.id   AF-A0A6P9AWL7-F1
#
_cell.length_a   1.000
_cell.length_b   1.000
_cell.length_c   1.000
_cell.angle_alpha   90.00
_cell.angle_beta   90.00
_cell.angle_gamma   90.00
#
_symmetry.space_group_name_H-M   'P 1'
#
loop_
_entity.id
_entity.type
_entity.pdbx_description
1 polymer ?
#
loop_
_entity_poly.entity_id
_entity_poly.type
_entity_poly.pdbx_seq_one_letter_code
_entity_poly.pdbx_strand_id
1 'polypeptide(L)'
;MLNRQPVSIGGSGSTFIYGYVDSAYKPGMSREECRQFTKNAIALAMVRDGSSGGVIYLVTITKDGVKEEVVLGDDIPKFYDE
;
A
#
# COMPACT_ATOMS: atom_id res chain seq x y z
N MET A 1 23.52 3.40 2.96
CA MET A 1 23.41 2.40 4.04
C MET A 1 22.07 1.69 3.86
N LEU A 2 22.07 0.36 3.66
CA LEU A 2 20.82 -0.41 3.54
C LEU A 2 20.34 -0.77 4.93
N ASN A 3 19.23 -0.17 5.37
CA ASN A 3 18.63 -0.46 6.66
C ASN A 3 17.42 -1.36 6.48
N ARG A 4 17.37 -2.47 7.22
CA ARG A 4 16.19 -3.34 7.24
C ARG A 4 15.07 -2.64 7.99
N GLN A 5 13.90 -2.54 7.38
CA GLN A 5 12.71 -1.92 7.98
C GLN A 5 11.54 -2.92 7.98
N PRO A 6 10.60 -2.84 8.94
CA PRO A 6 9.37 -3.64 8.91
C PRO A 6 8.45 -3.29 7.73
N VAL A 7 8.46 -2.03 7.31
CA VAL A 7 7.75 -1.50 6.15
C VAL A 7 8.59 -0.40 5.51
N SER A 8 8.49 -0.20 4.20
CA SER A 8 9.13 0.90 3.49
C SER A 8 8.20 1.44 2.42
N ILE A 9 8.12 2.76 2.31
CA ILE A 9 7.38 3.48 1.28
C ILE A 9 8.34 4.36 0.47
N GLY A 10 8.03 4.59 -0.80
CA GLY A 10 8.87 5.39 -1.70
C GLY A 10 8.07 5.94 -2.89
N GLY A 11 8.71 6.79 -3.69
CA GLY A 11 8.05 7.53 -4.79
C GLY A 11 7.43 8.86 -4.32
N SER A 12 6.94 9.68 -5.25
CA SER A 12 6.33 11.00 -4.98
C SER A 12 5.11 10.89 -4.06
N GLY A 13 4.30 9.83 -4.22
CA GLY A 13 3.10 9.61 -3.44
C GLY A 13 3.34 9.29 -1.97
N SER A 14 4.56 8.85 -1.62
CA SER A 14 4.89 8.45 -0.24
C SER A 14 4.77 9.59 0.76
N THR A 15 5.01 10.83 0.33
CA THR A 15 4.94 12.02 1.19
C THR A 15 3.54 12.23 1.79
N PHE A 16 2.48 11.80 1.09
CA PHE A 16 1.10 11.98 1.54
C PHE A 16 0.62 10.93 2.55
N ILE A 17 1.37 9.85 2.76
CA ILE A 17 0.91 8.67 3.53
C ILE A 17 1.79 8.32 4.72
N TYR A 18 2.79 9.12 5.09
CA TYR A 18 3.58 8.91 6.30
C TYR A 18 2.69 8.77 7.54
N GLY A 19 1.76 9.72 7.77
CA GLY A 19 0.86 9.66 8.91
C GLY A 19 -0.09 8.44 8.90
N TYR A 20 -0.50 7.98 7.71
CA TYR A 20 -1.30 6.77 7.59
C TYR A 20 -0.47 5.53 7.98
N VAL A 21 0.73 5.39 7.42
CA VAL A 21 1.60 4.24 7.67
C VAL A 21 1.97 4.15 9.16
N ASP A 22 2.33 5.28 9.77
CA ASP A 22 2.72 5.34 11.19
C ASP A 22 1.56 4.97 12.13
N SER A 23 0.32 5.32 11.78
CA SER A 23 -0.86 5.06 12.61
C SER A 23 -1.52 3.71 12.35
N ALA A 24 -1.47 3.20 11.11
CA ALA A 24 -2.15 1.98 10.70
C ALA A 24 -1.27 0.72 10.82
N TYR A 25 0.06 0.87 10.82
CA TYR A 25 0.97 -0.27 10.97
C TYR A 25 0.82 -0.91 12.36
N LYS A 26 0.76 -2.25 12.38
CA LYS A 26 0.78 -3.05 13.61
C LYS A 26 1.82 -4.15 13.49
N PRO A 27 2.67 -4.38 14.50
CA PRO A 27 3.55 -5.53 14.53
C PRO A 27 2.75 -6.84 14.44
N GLY A 28 3.21 -7.77 13.61
CA GLY A 28 2.60 -9.11 13.52
C GLY A 28 1.30 -9.17 12.71
N MET A 29 1.02 -8.20 11.83
CA MET A 29 -0.08 -8.30 10.86
C MET A 29 -0.05 -9.62 10.10
N SER A 30 -1.21 -10.24 9.98
CA SER A 30 -1.43 -11.38 9.10
C SER A 30 -1.22 -10.99 7.63
N ARG A 31 -1.08 -12.00 6.77
CA ARG A 31 -0.93 -11.79 5.33
C ARG A 31 -2.03 -10.89 4.74
N GLU A 32 -3.28 -11.12 5.13
CA GLU A 32 -4.41 -10.36 4.61
C GLU A 32 -4.47 -8.93 5.18
N GLU A 33 -4.08 -8.74 6.44
CA GLU A 33 -3.93 -7.40 7.01
C GLU A 33 -2.83 -6.61 6.31
N CYS A 34 -1.67 -7.23 6.02
CA CYS A 34 -0.61 -6.59 5.23
C CYS A 34 -1.10 -6.20 3.83
N ARG A 35 -1.82 -7.09 3.14
CA ARG A 35 -2.39 -6.80 1.80
C ARG A 35 -3.37 -5.63 1.87
N GLN A 36 -4.27 -5.61 2.86
CA GLN A 36 -5.23 -4.52 3.00
C GLN A 36 -4.55 -3.19 3.39
N PHE A 37 -3.58 -3.23 4.30
CA PHE A 37 -2.76 -2.08 4.69
C PHE A 37 -2.06 -1.46 3.48
N THR A 38 -1.43 -2.27 2.62
CA THR A 38 -0.76 -1.79 1.41
C THR A 38 -1.75 -1.19 0.40
N LYS A 39 -2.89 -1.87 0.13
CA LYS A 39 -3.91 -1.33 -0.80
C LYS A 39 -4.45 0.02 -0.33
N ASN A 40 -4.73 0.15 0.97
CA ASN A 40 -5.21 1.40 1.56
C ASN A 40 -4.16 2.52 1.45
N ALA A 41 -2.90 2.24 1.79
CA ALA A 41 -1.82 3.21 1.68
C ALA A 41 -1.65 3.72 0.24
N ILE A 42 -1.62 2.81 -0.73
CA ILE A 42 -1.46 3.19 -2.14
C ILE A 42 -2.68 3.94 -2.68
N ALA A 43 -3.91 3.52 -2.32
CA ALA A 43 -5.11 4.23 -2.71
C ALA A 43 -5.14 5.68 -2.17
N LEU A 44 -4.80 5.89 -0.89
CA LEU A 44 -4.68 7.22 -0.30
C LEU A 44 -3.61 8.08 -1.00
N ALA A 45 -2.48 7.48 -1.38
CA ALA A 45 -1.43 8.18 -2.11
C ALA A 45 -1.89 8.59 -3.52
N MET A 46 -2.54 7.68 -4.26
CA MET A 46 -3.04 7.92 -5.63
C MET A 46 -4.09 9.03 -5.69
N VAL A 47 -4.93 9.19 -4.67
CA VAL A 47 -5.94 10.26 -4.63
C VAL A 47 -5.31 11.65 -4.45
N ARG A 48 -4.15 11.74 -3.79
CA ARG A 48 -3.51 13.04 -3.46
C ARG A 48 -2.33 13.41 -4.36
N ASP A 49 -1.61 12.42 -4.89
CA ASP A 49 -0.46 12.66 -5.75
C ASP A 49 -0.82 12.60 -7.23
N GLY A 50 -0.74 13.74 -7.92
CA GLY A 50 -0.99 13.82 -9.37
C GLY A 50 -0.01 13.02 -10.23
N SER A 51 1.13 12.57 -9.69
CA SER A 51 2.09 11.70 -10.39
C SER A 51 1.86 10.21 -10.15
N SER A 52 0.91 9.84 -9.27
CA SER A 52 0.58 8.46 -8.93
C SER A 52 -0.87 8.15 -9.31
N GLY A 53 -1.13 7.03 -9.99
CA GLY A 53 -2.47 6.69 -10.44
C GLY A 53 -2.57 5.36 -11.18
N GLY A 54 -3.73 5.08 -11.77
CA GLY A 54 -4.00 3.84 -12.51
C GLY A 54 -4.57 2.73 -11.63
N VAL A 55 -3.82 1.63 -11.50
CA VAL A 55 -4.24 0.40 -10.81
C VAL A 55 -3.22 0.01 -9.75
N ILE A 56 -3.61 -0.77 -8.75
CA ILE A 56 -2.67 -1.28 -7.73
C ILE A 56 -2.19 -2.67 -8.14
N TYR A 57 -0.91 -2.79 -8.48
CA TYR A 57 -0.24 -4.07 -8.60
C TYR A 57 0.27 -4.52 -7.23
N LEU A 58 -0.14 -5.70 -6.78
CA LEU A 58 0.25 -6.24 -5.48
C LEU A 58 0.79 -7.66 -5.64
N VAL A 59 1.91 -7.92 -4.98
CA VAL A 59 2.60 -9.22 -5.03
C VAL A 59 2.83 -9.71 -3.61
N THR A 60 2.39 -10.92 -3.31
CA THR A 60 2.63 -11.59 -2.04
C THR A 60 3.62 -12.73 -2.25
N ILE A 61 4.77 -12.66 -1.58
CA ILE A 61 5.85 -13.66 -1.69
C ILE A 61 5.89 -14.48 -0.40
N THR A 62 5.83 -15.80 -0.51
CA THR A 62 5.95 -16.73 0.61
C THR A 62 6.85 -17.89 0.22
N LYS A 63 7.12 -18.80 1.18
CA LYS A 63 7.84 -20.06 0.88
C LYS A 63 7.12 -20.95 -0.14
N ASP A 64 5.79 -20.81 -0.25
CA ASP A 64 4.95 -21.65 -1.11
C ASP A 64 4.88 -21.10 -2.54
N GLY A 65 5.37 -19.87 -2.77
CA GLY A 65 5.42 -19.25 -4.08
C GLY A 65 5.09 -17.77 -4.08
N VAL A 66 4.76 -17.27 -5.27
CA VAL A 66 4.42 -15.87 -5.54
C VAL A 66 2.95 -15.80 -5.96
N LYS A 67 2.20 -14.87 -5.36
CA LYS A 67 0.84 -14.54 -5.77
C LYS A 67 0.79 -13.10 -6.25
N GLU A 68 0.41 -12.91 -7.49
CA GLU A 68 0.23 -11.60 -8.12
C GLU A 68 -1.25 -11.26 -8.21
N GLU A 69 -1.59 -10.00 -7.99
CA GLU A 69 -2.94 -9.48 -8.16
C GLU A 69 -2.91 -8.05 -8.69
N VAL A 70 -3.96 -7.67 -9.42
CA VAL A 70 -4.19 -6.31 -9.88
C VAL A 70 -5.54 -5.85 -9.32
N VAL A 71 -5.53 -4.75 -8.60
CA VAL A 71 -6.75 -4.12 -8.06
C VAL A 71 -7.15 -2.99 -9.00
N LEU A 72 -8.32 -3.13 -9.61
CA LEU A 72 -8.80 -2.27 -10.70
C LEU A 72 -9.89 -1.33 -10.21
N GLY A 73 -9.88 -0.08 -10.68
CA GLY A 73 -11.01 0.85 -10.62
C GLY A 73 -11.84 0.78 -9.32
N ASP A 74 -13.04 0.20 -9.42
CA ASP A 74 -13.99 0.11 -8.31
C ASP A 74 -13.55 -0.78 -7.13
N ASP A 75 -12.62 -1.70 -7.34
CA ASP A 75 -12.06 -2.55 -6.29
C ASP A 75 -10.97 -1.84 -5.46
N ILE A 76 -10.50 -0.67 -5.92
CA ILE A 76 -9.55 0.16 -5.18
C ILE A 76 -10.26 0.74 -3.95
N PRO A 77 -9.69 0.61 -2.73
CA PRO A 77 -10.30 1.17 -1.53
C PRO A 77 -10.64 2.65 -1.69
N LYS A 78 -11.91 2.99 -1.44
CA LYS A 78 -12.41 4.38 -1.52
C LYS A 78 -12.42 4.99 -0.12
N PHE A 79 -11.91 6.21 -0.01
CA PHE A 79 -11.90 7.01 1.21
C PHE A 79 -12.67 8.31 0.97
N TYR A 80 -12.69 9.20 1.96
CA TYR A 80 -13.31 10.51 1.80
C TYR A 80 -12.67 11.29 0.64
N ASP A 81 -13.53 11.69 -0.30
CA ASP A 81 -13.24 12.55 -1.45
C ASP A 81 -14.50 13.41 -1.67
N GLU A 82 -14.33 14.72 -1.87
CA GLU A 82 -15.42 15.71 -1.93
C GLU A 82 -16.05 15.84 -3.32
#